data_AF-A0AAV9DL61-F1
#
_entry.id   AF-A0AAV9DL61-F1
#
_cell.length_a   1.000
_cell.length_b   1.000
_cell.length_c   1.000
_cell.angle_alpha   90.00
_cell.angle_beta   90.00
_cell.angle_gamma   90.00
#
_symmetry.space_group_name_H-M   'P 1'
#
loop_
_entity.id
_entity.type
_entity.pdbx_description
1 polymer ?
#
loop_
_entity_poly.entity_id
_entity_poly.type
_entity_poly.pdbx_seq_one_letter_code
_entity_poly.pdbx_strand_id
1 'polypeptide(L)'
;MGPDSLVVYEYLPNKSLDRFIFDDEKGKELDWEKRFKIIVGTARGIAYLHENPKARIIHRDIKESNVLLDAKLQAKIADFGLAREPIPPAVDVKSANDAPEHNWRATPDADQSAIHG
;
A
#
# COMPACT_ATOMS: atom_id res chain seq x y z
N MET A 1 -8.88 0.25 12.69
CA MET A 1 -9.66 1.50 12.63
C MET A 1 -10.89 1.30 13.49
N GLY A 2 -11.01 2.01 14.61
CA GLY A 2 -12.23 2.00 15.42
C GLY A 2 -13.32 2.87 14.76
N PRO A 3 -14.56 2.86 15.26
CA PRO A 3 -15.65 3.66 14.71
C PRO A 3 -15.35 5.17 14.63
N ASP A 4 -14.40 5.68 15.41
CA ASP A 4 -14.05 7.11 15.50
C ASP A 4 -12.65 7.47 14.98
N SER A 5 -11.99 6.62 14.19
CA SER A 5 -10.67 6.96 13.63
C SER A 5 -10.78 7.74 12.31
N LEU A 6 -10.17 8.92 12.26
CA LEU A 6 -10.04 9.77 11.06
C LEU A 6 -8.64 9.64 10.46
N VAL A 7 -8.55 9.67 9.13
CA VAL A 7 -7.28 9.74 8.40
C VAL A 7 -7.15 11.11 7.75
N VAL A 8 -6.04 11.79 8.01
CA VAL A 8 -5.73 13.11 7.44
C VAL A 8 -4.74 12.92 6.28
N TYR A 9 -5.05 13.52 5.13
CA TYR A 9 -4.23 13.47 3.93
C TYR A 9 -3.76 14.87 3.52
N GLU A 10 -2.74 14.93 2.68
CA GLU A 10 -2.42 16.16 1.95
C GLU A 10 -3.61 16.58 1.07
N TYR A 11 -3.84 17.89 0.97
CA TYR A 11 -4.89 18.43 0.10
C TYR A 11 -4.39 18.51 -1.34
N LEU A 12 -5.12 17.88 -2.27
CA LEU A 12 -4.84 17.90 -3.70
C LEU A 12 -5.87 18.77 -4.42
N PRO A 13 -5.49 19.97 -4.91
CA PRO A 13 -6.45 20.99 -5.34
C PRO A 13 -7.22 20.61 -6.61
N ASN A 14 -6.64 19.78 -7.47
CA ASN A 14 -7.29 19.35 -8.71
C ASN A 14 -8.18 18.11 -8.50
N LYS A 15 -8.24 17.55 -7.28
CA LYS A 15 -9.13 16.43 -6.92
C LYS A 15 -8.89 15.23 -7.85
N SER A 16 -9.92 14.42 -8.08
CA SER A 16 -9.86 13.17 -8.82
C SER A 16 -9.91 13.36 -10.34
N LEU A 17 -9.32 12.42 -11.07
CA LEU A 17 -9.20 12.43 -12.53
C LEU A 17 -10.57 12.33 -13.23
N ASP A 18 -11.53 11.66 -12.63
CA ASP A 18 -12.93 11.56 -13.10
C ASP A 18 -13.56 12.93 -13.38
N ARG A 19 -13.22 13.95 -12.58
CA ARG A 19 -13.68 15.34 -12.75
C ARG A 19 -13.15 16.02 -13.99
N PHE A 20 -12.12 15.48 -14.62
CA PHE A 20 -11.61 15.96 -15.90
C PHE A 20 -12.10 15.08 -17.06
N ILE A 21 -12.29 13.78 -16.83
CA ILE A 21 -12.71 12.85 -17.89
C ILE A 21 -14.19 13.02 -18.23
N PHE A 22 -15.05 13.26 -17.23
CA PHE A 22 -16.51 13.30 -17.40
C PHE A 22 -17.10 14.72 -17.43
N ASP A 23 -16.26 15.75 -17.44
CA ASP A 23 -16.67 17.15 -17.60
C ASP A 23 -16.02 17.69 -18.89
N ASP A 24 -16.85 18.05 -19.86
CA ASP A 24 -16.39 18.46 -21.19
C ASP A 24 -15.56 19.75 -21.16
N GLU A 25 -15.83 20.67 -20.23
CA GLU A 25 -15.08 21.92 -20.13
C GLU A 25 -13.73 21.68 -19.43
N LYS A 26 -13.73 20.90 -18.35
CA LYS A 26 -12.50 20.49 -17.67
C LYS A 26 -11.63 19.59 -18.52
N GLY A 27 -12.22 18.71 -19.31
CA GLY A 27 -11.52 17.79 -20.20
C GLY A 27 -10.71 18.49 -21.29
N LYS A 28 -11.10 19.71 -21.68
CA LYS A 28 -10.34 20.58 -22.60
C LYS A 28 -9.06 21.14 -21.96
N GLU A 29 -8.98 21.22 -20.63
CA GLU A 29 -7.76 21.65 -19.92
C GLU A 29 -6.63 20.60 -20.04
N LEU A 30 -7.01 19.33 -20.29
CA LEU A 30 -6.10 18.20 -20.49
C LEU A 30 -5.79 18.01 -21.98
N ASP A 31 -4.79 18.72 -22.48
CA ASP A 31 -4.15 18.39 -23.75
C ASP A 31 -3.47 17.00 -23.70
N TRP A 32 -3.06 16.50 -24.87
CA TRP A 32 -2.45 15.19 -24.97
C TRP A 32 -1.19 15.01 -24.11
N GLU A 33 -0.36 16.05 -23.99
CA GLU A 33 0.86 15.99 -23.19
C GLU A 33 0.53 15.80 -21.70
N LYS A 34 -0.45 16.54 -21.18
CA LYS A 34 -0.94 16.38 -19.80
C LYS A 34 -1.56 15.00 -19.59
N ARG A 35 -2.38 14.52 -20.52
CA ARG A 35 -2.98 13.17 -20.45
C ARG A 35 -1.89 12.11 -20.37
N PHE A 36 -0.86 12.21 -21.22
CA PHE A 36 0.27 11.29 -21.20
C PHE A 36 1.03 11.33 -19.87
N LYS A 37 1.28 12.53 -19.32
CA LYS A 37 1.90 12.67 -18.00
C LYS A 37 1.07 12.02 -16.90
N ILE A 38 -0.25 12.17 -16.92
CA ILE A 38 -1.17 11.53 -15.97
C ILE A 38 -1.10 10.01 -16.11
N ILE A 39 -1.17 9.46 -17.33
CA ILE A 39 -1.07 8.01 -17.59
C ILE A 39 0.24 7.45 -17.04
N VAL A 40 1.37 8.09 -17.36
CA VAL A 40 2.69 7.68 -16.87
C VAL A 40 2.79 7.80 -15.35
N GLY A 41 2.27 8.87 -14.76
CA GLY A 41 2.23 9.07 -13.31
C GLY A 41 1.43 7.98 -12.60
N THR A 42 0.23 7.66 -13.10
CA THR A 42 -0.61 6.58 -12.58
C THR A 42 0.10 5.23 -12.67
N ALA A 43 0.68 4.90 -13.82
CA ALA A 43 1.42 3.66 -14.03
C ALA A 43 2.63 3.54 -13.08
N ARG A 44 3.38 4.64 -12.87
CA ARG A 44 4.48 4.70 -11.90
C ARG A 44 4.01 4.51 -10.47
N GLY A 45 2.89 5.13 -10.09
CA GLY A 45 2.28 4.95 -8.78
C GLY A 45 1.90 3.49 -8.52
N ILE A 46 1.28 2.83 -9.51
CA ILE A 46 0.94 1.40 -9.43
C ILE A 46 2.21 0.53 -9.33
N ALA A 47 3.21 0.79 -10.18
CA ALA A 47 4.48 0.08 -10.15
C ALA A 47 5.16 0.21 -8.77
N TYR A 48 5.18 1.42 -8.21
CA TYR A 48 5.73 1.68 -6.88
C TYR A 48 5.07 0.84 -5.78
N LEU A 49 3.74 0.70 -5.82
CA LEU A 49 3.00 -0.14 -4.86
C LEU A 49 3.37 -1.62 -4.99
N HIS A 50 3.61 -2.09 -6.22
CA HIS A 50 3.90 -3.51 -6.50
C HIS A 50 5.37 -3.89 -6.33
N GLU A 51 6.30 -2.98 -6.55
CA GLU A 51 7.72 -3.30 -6.64
C GLU A 51 8.44 -3.23 -5.29
N ASN A 52 7.83 -2.66 -4.24
CA ASN A 52 8.44 -2.60 -2.92
C ASN A 52 8.59 -4.01 -2.30
N PRO A 53 9.82 -4.55 -2.12
CA PRO A 53 10.02 -5.91 -1.62
C PRO A 53 9.65 -6.08 -0.15
N LYS A 54 9.64 -4.99 0.62
CA LYS A 54 9.39 -5.00 2.07
C LYS A 54 7.93 -4.70 2.43
N ALA A 55 7.21 -4.04 1.54
CA ALA A 55 5.84 -3.58 1.75
C ALA A 55 5.10 -3.53 0.42
N ARG A 56 5.05 -4.67 -0.28
CA ARG A 56 4.26 -4.79 -1.51
C ARG A 56 2.79 -4.61 -1.16
N ILE A 57 2.09 -3.76 -1.90
CA ILE A 57 0.67 -3.47 -1.68
C ILE A 57 -0.11 -3.70 -2.98
N ILE A 58 -1.18 -4.48 -2.90
CA ILE A 58 -2.16 -4.63 -3.98
C ILE A 58 -3.32 -3.67 -3.68
N HIS A 59 -3.52 -2.65 -4.53
CA HIS A 59 -4.54 -1.62 -4.31
C HIS A 59 -5.99 -2.15 -4.42
N ARG A 60 -6.24 -3.02 -5.41
CA ARG A 60 -7.53 -3.66 -5.74
C ARG A 60 -8.68 -2.75 -6.18
N ASP A 61 -8.56 -1.44 -6.05
CA ASP A 61 -9.59 -0.47 -6.51
C ASP A 61 -8.99 0.66 -7.36
N ILE A 62 -8.28 0.29 -8.42
CA ILE A 62 -7.72 1.28 -9.36
C ILE A 62 -8.81 1.73 -10.32
N LYS A 63 -9.20 3.00 -10.22
CA LYS A 63 -10.19 3.69 -11.05
C LYS A 63 -9.93 5.19 -11.05
N GLU A 64 -10.54 5.92 -11.97
CA GLU A 64 -10.37 7.36 -12.18
C GLU A 64 -10.69 8.21 -10.95
N SER A 65 -11.66 7.84 -10.11
CA SER A 65 -11.99 8.54 -8.87
C SER A 65 -10.89 8.41 -7.81
N ASN A 66 -10.05 7.36 -7.93
CA ASN A 66 -8.96 7.03 -7.00
C ASN A 66 -7.59 7.47 -7.53
N VAL A 67 -7.56 8.20 -8.65
CA VAL A 67 -6.38 8.90 -9.15
C VAL A 67 -6.58 10.38 -8.89
N LEU A 68 -5.88 10.91 -7.88
CA LEU A 68 -5.92 12.33 -7.54
C LEU A 68 -4.83 13.10 -8.27
N LEU A 69 -5.08 14.37 -8.55
CA LEU A 69 -4.18 15.27 -9.26
C LEU A 69 -3.71 16.40 -8.33
N ASP A 70 -2.40 16.58 -8.24
CA ASP A 70 -1.82 17.73 -7.53
C ASP A 70 -1.96 19.04 -8.34
N ALA A 71 -1.46 20.15 -7.79
CA ALA A 71 -1.51 21.47 -8.45
C ALA A 71 -0.84 21.52 -9.84
N LYS A 72 0.06 20.57 -10.15
CA LYS A 72 0.79 20.45 -11.42
C LYS A 72 0.22 19.34 -12.32
N LEU A 73 -1.00 18.87 -12.02
CA LEU A 73 -1.66 17.76 -12.71
C LEU A 73 -0.83 16.46 -12.70
N GLN A 74 -0.03 16.24 -11.66
CA GLN A 74 0.65 14.97 -11.45
C GLN A 74 -0.27 14.00 -10.70
N ALA A 75 -0.32 12.76 -11.18
CA ALA A 75 -1.16 11.71 -10.62
C ALA A 75 -0.62 11.16 -9.30
N LYS A 76 -1.50 10.96 -8.33
CA LYS A 76 -1.28 10.26 -7.06
C LYS A 76 -2.39 9.24 -6.84
N ILE A 77 -2.01 8.01 -6.51
CA ILE A 77 -2.96 6.93 -6.20
C ILE A 77 -3.52 7.16 -4.80
N ALA A 78 -4.84 7.07 -4.66
CA ALA A 78 -5.56 7.29 -3.41
C ALA A 78 -6.58 6.17 -3.13
N ASP A 79 -7.14 6.20 -1.93
CA ASP A 79 -8.12 5.23 -1.42
C ASP A 79 -7.61 3.78 -1.32
N PHE A 80 -6.81 3.56 -0.29
CA PHE A 80 -6.29 2.25 0.07
C PHE A 80 -7.27 1.42 0.94
N GLY A 81 -8.57 1.78 0.99
CA GLY A 81 -9.55 1.09 1.84
C GLY A 81 -9.70 -0.40 1.51
N LEU A 82 -9.45 -0.78 0.25
CA LEU A 82 -9.41 -2.16 -0.21
C LEU A 82 -8.00 -2.70 -0.38
N ALA A 83 -6.95 -1.97 -0.02
CA ALA A 83 -5.58 -2.42 -0.21
C ALA A 83 -5.23 -3.61 0.70
N ARG A 84 -4.35 -4.50 0.22
CA ARG A 84 -3.84 -5.66 0.97
C ARG A 84 -2.39 -5.93 0.64
N GLU A 85 -1.68 -6.51 1.59
CA GLU A 85 -0.42 -7.19 1.28
C GLU A 85 -0.70 -8.46 0.46
N PRO A 86 0.16 -8.81 -0.50
CA PRO A 86 0.08 -10.08 -1.20
C PRO A 86 0.20 -11.23 -0.21
N ILE A 87 -0.58 -12.27 -0.43
CA ILE A 87 -0.41 -13.54 0.29
C ILE A 87 0.98 -14.05 -0.10
N PRO A 88 1.91 -14.26 0.86
CA PRO A 88 3.19 -14.88 0.53
C PRO A 88 2.91 -16.26 -0.08
N PRO A 89 3.71 -16.71 -1.06
CA PRO A 89 3.57 -18.08 -1.56
C PRO A 89 3.60 -19.02 -0.36
N ALA A 90 2.72 -20.03 -0.37
CA ALA A 90 2.68 -21.03 0.68
C ALA A 90 4.11 -21.51 0.91
N VAL A 91 4.64 -21.28 2.12
CA VAL A 91 5.93 -21.84 2.49
C VAL A 91 5.77 -23.34 2.29
N ASP A 92 6.59 -23.93 1.42
CA ASP A 92 6.65 -25.38 1.30
C ASP A 92 7.05 -25.89 2.69
N VAL A 93 6.07 -26.39 3.43
CA VAL A 93 6.22 -26.95 4.78
C VAL A 93 7.21 -28.13 4.80
N LYS A 94 7.67 -28.56 3.62
CA LYS A 94 8.70 -29.58 3.42
C LYS A 94 10.12 -29.08 3.67
N SER A 95 10.39 -27.76 3.70
CA SER A 95 11.73 -27.24 4.02
C SER A 95 11.92 -26.89 5.50
N ALA A 96 10.87 -26.95 6.32
CA ALA A 96 10.93 -26.70 7.76
C ALA A 96 11.46 -27.89 8.57
N ASN A 97 11.63 -29.07 7.95
CA ASN A 97 12.14 -30.27 8.61
C ASN A 97 13.67 -30.41 8.58
N ASP A 98 14.39 -29.47 7.93
CA ASP A 98 15.87 -29.50 7.83
C ASP A 98 16.57 -28.47 8.74
N ALA A 99 15.83 -27.75 9.59
CA ALA A 99 16.43 -26.83 10.56
C ALA A 99 16.69 -27.57 11.89
N PRO A 100 17.92 -27.52 12.46
CA PRO A 100 18.18 -28.13 13.76
C PRO A 100 17.36 -27.39 14.82
N GLU A 101 16.59 -28.16 15.59
CA GLU A 101 15.70 -27.69 16.63
C GLU A 101 16.48 -26.92 17.72
N HIS A 102 16.64 -25.61 17.56
CA HIS A 102 17.13 -24.73 18.62
C HIS A 102 15.97 -23.97 19.25
N ASN A 103 15.47 -24.64 20.29
CA ASN A 103 14.60 -24.24 21.38
C ASN A 103 14.67 -22.73 21.75
N TRP A 104 13.58 -21.98 21.54
CA TRP A 104 13.37 -20.67 22.18
C TRP A 104 12.14 -20.64 23.09
N ARG A 105 11.60 -21.78 23.54
CA ARG A 105 10.59 -21.74 24.60
C ARG A 105 11.26 -21.28 25.90
N ALA A 106 11.08 -20.00 26.19
CA ALA A 106 11.34 -19.41 27.49
C ALA A 106 10.62 -20.23 28.56
N THR A 107 11.36 -20.84 29.48
CA THR A 107 10.82 -21.46 30.70
C THR A 107 10.92 -20.43 31.83
N PRO A 108 9.81 -20.01 32.45
CA PRO A 108 9.83 -19.13 33.60
C PRO A 108 10.01 -19.96 34.88
N ASP A 109 11.13 -20.65 35.08
CA ASP A 109 11.36 -21.48 36.29
C ASP A 109 12.84 -21.74 36.61
N ALA A 110 13.66 -20.70 36.71
CA ALA A 110 15.02 -20.85 37.23
C ALA A 110 15.42 -19.68 38.13
N ASP A 111 14.71 -19.53 39.24
CA ASP A 111 15.26 -18.85 40.41
C ASP A 111 14.61 -19.36 41.70
N GLN A 112 15.12 -20.47 42.24
CA GLN A 112 15.00 -20.89 43.66
C GLN A 112 15.68 -22.24 43.92
N SER A 113 17.01 -22.26 44.01
CA SER A 113 17.72 -23.22 44.88
C SER A 113 19.21 -22.88 44.96
N ALA A 114 19.53 -21.79 45.66
CA ALA A 114 20.85 -21.59 46.27
C ALA A 114 20.64 -21.31 47.76
N ILE A 115 20.17 -22.34 48.48
CA ILE A 115 20.19 -22.40 49.95
C ILE A 115 20.44 -23.86 50.37
N HIS A 116 21.53 -24.04 51.11
CA HIS A 116 22.01 -25.23 51.82
C HIS A 116 22.81 -26.28 51.04
N GLY A 117 24.08 -26.45 51.47
CA GLY A 117 24.84 -27.69 51.35
C GLY A 117 26.23 -27.52 50.81
#